data_AF-A0A9W9R1Y8-F1
#
_entry.id   AF-A0A9W9R1Y8-F1
#
_cell.length_a   1.000
_cell.length_b   1.000
_cell.length_c   1.000
_cell.angle_alpha   90.00
_cell.angle_beta   90.00
_cell.angle_gamma   90.00
#
_symmetry.space_group_name_H-M   'P 1'
#
loop_
_entity.id
_entity.type
_entity.pdbx_description
1 polymer ?
#
loop_
_entity_poly.entity_id
_entity_poly.type
_entity_poly.pdbx_seq_one_letter_code
_entity_poly.pdbx_strand_id
1 'polypeptide(L)'
;MPSTEITPEERRARLEEFLSGTSPNKAKSKGAISESLLTGVAFNVAHRHAQGKTLSPMENNLWSMLRCFVDSDAEAHEFGTMFSKAKQRMSKDASSTIFPQQVLDLTSEDAYTSENFHQDVKALGSEIAAQPNYKVVNLAQEKREDVENEDYLKAMEEAGGGVTVYDYSEPNSATAEEQKGSDGQKTDSNTAGTSLRLHLNKMKCLVSKGDQGGGKQEIYFSTSASAENRGNFPLISEELGSIVTGSERDFRRPPWQTRIFEGYVHECLTFHIECYEADQSNSRWYDGLMNIMRDLSFYCFEAAIQWSAGGVDLRERLIQAILGSAFRLVSDLMRAFRNNDDFVQRRSIGLTTSALNRFFPQVGSSEWWDFNNSGVGKYRLWLIRQ
;
A
#
# COMPACT_ATOMS: atom_id res chain seq x y z
N MET A 1 -13.24 7.41 30.46
CA MET A 1 -13.39 8.28 29.27
C MET A 1 -14.18 7.47 28.25
N PRO A 2 -15.24 8.02 27.62
CA PRO A 2 -16.01 7.29 26.61
C PRO A 2 -15.11 6.98 25.40
N SER A 3 -15.14 5.74 24.90
CA SER A 3 -14.41 5.35 23.70
C SER A 3 -14.94 6.10 22.48
N THR A 4 -14.08 6.80 21.77
CA THR A 4 -14.37 7.51 20.51
C THR A 4 -14.45 6.53 19.34
N GLU A 5 -15.30 5.50 19.42
CA GLU A 5 -15.63 4.76 18.18
C GLU A 5 -16.53 5.65 17.32
N ILE A 6 -16.13 5.90 16.07
CA ILE A 6 -16.98 6.58 15.09
C ILE A 6 -18.25 5.75 14.92
N THR A 7 -19.43 6.36 15.05
CA THR A 7 -20.69 5.62 14.94
C THR A 7 -20.97 5.19 13.49
N PRO A 8 -21.83 4.19 13.25
CA PRO A 8 -22.28 3.85 11.90
C PRO A 8 -22.83 5.06 11.12
N GLU A 9 -23.56 5.95 11.78
CA GLU A 9 -24.10 7.17 11.17
C GLU A 9 -23.00 8.15 10.76
N GLU A 10 -21.98 8.32 11.59
CA GLU A 10 -20.83 9.17 11.28
C GLU A 10 -20.01 8.60 10.12
N ARG A 11 -19.81 7.28 10.08
CA ARG A 11 -19.16 6.59 8.94
C ARG A 11 -19.94 6.76 7.65
N ARG A 12 -21.26 6.62 7.71
CA ARG A 12 -22.16 6.88 6.58
C ARG A 12 -22.02 8.32 6.08
N ALA A 13 -22.02 9.30 6.97
CA ALA A 13 -21.87 10.72 6.61
C ALA A 13 -20.52 11.00 5.94
N ARG A 14 -19.43 10.43 6.48
CA ARG A 14 -18.08 10.53 5.89
C ARG A 14 -18.01 9.90 4.50
N LEU A 15 -18.64 8.74 4.31
CA LEU A 15 -18.72 8.11 3.00
C LEU A 15 -19.52 8.96 2.00
N GLU A 16 -20.61 9.58 2.44
CA GLU A 16 -21.38 10.49 1.58
C GLU A 16 -20.57 11.72 1.16
N GLU A 17 -19.83 12.32 2.09
CA GLU A 17 -18.90 13.40 1.79
C GLU A 17 -17.83 12.96 0.77
N PHE A 18 -17.21 11.79 1.01
CA PHE A 18 -16.23 11.19 0.10
C PHE A 18 -16.83 11.00 -1.31
N LEU A 19 -17.97 10.32 -1.41
CA LEU A 19 -18.64 10.01 -2.67
C LEU A 19 -19.22 11.24 -3.38
N SER A 20 -19.51 12.33 -2.67
CA SER A 20 -19.91 13.58 -3.31
C SER A 20 -18.72 14.33 -3.93
N GLY A 21 -17.50 13.94 -3.57
CA GLY A 21 -16.29 14.66 -3.93
C GLY A 21 -16.27 16.09 -3.39
N THR A 22 -17.02 16.41 -2.33
CA THR A 22 -17.02 17.75 -1.71
C THR A 22 -16.00 17.90 -0.59
N SER A 23 -15.23 16.84 -0.30
CA SER A 23 -14.19 16.89 0.72
C SER A 23 -13.21 18.04 0.47
N PRO A 24 -12.89 18.87 1.47
CA PRO A 24 -11.99 20.01 1.33
C PRO A 24 -10.57 19.66 0.83
N ASN A 25 -10.19 18.37 0.82
CA ASN A 25 -8.94 17.88 0.26
C ASN A 25 -8.96 17.62 -1.27
N LYS A 26 -10.06 17.92 -1.98
CA LYS A 26 -10.23 17.70 -3.44
C LYS A 26 -9.16 18.36 -4.31
N ALA A 27 -8.62 19.50 -3.88
CA ALA A 27 -7.62 20.25 -4.65
C ALA A 27 -6.25 19.54 -4.74
N LYS A 28 -5.98 18.55 -3.88
CA LYS A 28 -4.70 17.81 -3.84
C LYS A 28 -4.73 16.47 -4.57
N SER A 29 -5.87 16.04 -5.13
CA SER A 29 -6.08 14.63 -5.49
C SER A 29 -6.32 14.33 -6.98
N LYS A 30 -6.05 15.25 -7.92
CA LYS A 30 -6.23 14.95 -9.36
C LYS A 30 -5.35 13.79 -9.84
N GLY A 31 -4.20 13.52 -9.21
CA GLY A 31 -3.40 12.32 -9.45
C GLY A 31 -4.01 11.02 -8.89
N ALA A 32 -4.87 11.11 -7.87
CA ALA A 32 -5.32 9.95 -7.11
C ALA A 32 -6.60 9.27 -7.65
N ILE A 33 -7.17 9.77 -8.73
CA ILE A 33 -8.38 9.16 -9.33
C ILE A 33 -8.05 7.74 -9.77
N SER A 34 -6.95 7.54 -10.48
CA SER A 34 -6.58 6.23 -11.02
C SER A 34 -6.14 5.22 -9.96
N GLU A 35 -5.64 5.69 -8.82
CA GLU A 35 -5.38 4.81 -7.68
C GLU A 35 -6.67 4.30 -7.02
N SER A 36 -7.79 5.02 -7.19
CA SER A 36 -9.06 4.69 -6.52
C SER A 36 -9.78 3.48 -7.17
N LEU A 37 -9.10 2.76 -8.08
CA LEU A 37 -9.60 1.54 -8.73
C LEU A 37 -10.15 0.55 -7.70
N LEU A 38 -9.31 0.07 -6.78
CA LEU A 38 -9.72 -0.97 -5.83
C LEU A 38 -10.75 -0.46 -4.81
N THR A 39 -10.71 0.82 -4.42
CA THR A 39 -11.76 1.45 -3.62
C THR A 39 -13.12 1.35 -4.31
N GLY A 40 -13.18 1.74 -5.58
CA GLY A 40 -14.41 1.70 -6.37
C GLY A 40 -14.91 0.28 -6.60
N VAL A 41 -14.00 -0.66 -6.90
CA VAL A 41 -14.32 -2.08 -7.04
C VAL A 41 -14.87 -2.63 -5.72
N ALA A 42 -14.25 -2.34 -4.57
CA ALA A 42 -14.72 -2.84 -3.27
C ALA A 42 -16.15 -2.38 -2.94
N PHE A 43 -16.50 -1.12 -3.23
CA PHE A 43 -17.88 -0.65 -3.06
C PHE A 43 -18.84 -1.28 -4.08
N ASN A 44 -18.41 -1.52 -5.33
CA ASN A 44 -19.22 -2.25 -6.30
C ASN A 44 -19.48 -3.70 -5.86
N VAL A 45 -18.45 -4.36 -5.29
CA VAL A 45 -18.56 -5.70 -4.70
C VAL A 45 -19.57 -5.73 -3.56
N ALA A 46 -19.55 -4.74 -2.68
CA ALA A 46 -20.54 -4.63 -1.62
C ALA A 46 -21.97 -4.50 -2.16
N HIS A 47 -22.16 -3.76 -3.25
CA HIS A 47 -23.45 -3.65 -3.93
C HIS A 47 -23.89 -4.97 -4.57
N ARG A 48 -22.98 -5.69 -5.23
CA ARG A 48 -23.23 -7.02 -5.81
C ARG A 48 -23.60 -8.04 -4.73
N HIS A 49 -22.86 -8.06 -3.62
CA HIS A 49 -23.13 -8.94 -2.51
C HIS A 49 -24.51 -8.66 -1.89
N ALA A 50 -24.91 -7.38 -1.77
CA ALA A 50 -26.24 -7.00 -1.29
C ALA A 50 -27.38 -7.55 -2.19
N GLN A 51 -27.11 -7.75 -3.48
CA GLN A 51 -28.05 -8.33 -4.44
C GLN A 51 -28.02 -9.88 -4.47
N GLY A 52 -27.24 -10.53 -3.60
CA GLY A 52 -27.08 -11.98 -3.56
C GLY A 52 -26.33 -12.56 -4.75
N LYS A 53 -25.52 -11.75 -5.46
CA LYS A 53 -24.68 -12.22 -6.57
C LYS A 53 -23.48 -13.00 -6.02
N THR A 54 -23.08 -14.05 -6.73
CA THR A 54 -21.86 -14.79 -6.42
C THR A 54 -20.63 -13.92 -6.68
N LEU A 55 -19.73 -13.87 -5.70
CA LEU A 55 -18.48 -13.13 -5.78
C LEU A 55 -17.36 -13.98 -6.39
N SER A 56 -16.53 -13.39 -7.23
CA SER A 56 -15.26 -13.99 -7.67
C SER A 56 -14.26 -14.12 -6.51
N PRO A 57 -13.16 -14.88 -6.64
CA PRO A 57 -12.09 -14.90 -5.64
C PRO A 57 -11.51 -13.50 -5.34
N MET A 58 -11.31 -12.67 -6.36
CA MET A 58 -10.83 -11.30 -6.21
C MET A 58 -11.84 -10.42 -5.46
N GLU A 59 -13.13 -10.56 -5.78
CA GLU A 59 -14.20 -9.84 -5.08
C GLU A 59 -14.30 -10.27 -3.61
N ASN A 60 -14.12 -11.56 -3.30
CA ASN A 60 -14.12 -12.03 -1.91
C ASN A 60 -12.98 -11.41 -1.07
N ASN A 61 -11.81 -11.18 -1.66
CA ASN A 61 -10.71 -10.48 -0.97
C ASN A 61 -11.10 -9.02 -0.66
N LEU A 62 -11.63 -8.29 -1.65
CA LEU A 62 -12.05 -6.90 -1.46
C LEU A 62 -13.22 -6.76 -0.48
N TRP A 63 -14.17 -7.71 -0.53
CA TRP A 63 -15.26 -7.79 0.45
C TRP A 63 -14.73 -8.00 1.87
N SER A 64 -13.76 -8.90 2.05
CA SER A 64 -13.14 -9.16 3.35
C SER A 64 -12.44 -7.93 3.91
N MET A 65 -11.70 -7.19 3.07
CA MET A 65 -11.08 -5.92 3.45
C MET A 65 -12.12 -4.88 3.88
N LEU A 66 -13.18 -4.67 3.09
CA LEU A 66 -14.23 -3.70 3.43
C LEU A 66 -14.92 -4.05 4.76
N ARG A 67 -15.18 -5.34 5.00
CA ARG A 67 -15.81 -5.84 6.24
C ARG A 67 -14.98 -5.58 7.49
N CYS A 68 -13.67 -5.38 7.37
CA CYS A 68 -12.82 -5.03 8.51
C CYS A 68 -13.14 -3.63 9.09
N PHE A 69 -13.84 -2.78 8.33
CA PHE A 69 -14.11 -1.38 8.68
C PHE A 69 -15.57 -1.08 9.04
N VAL A 70 -16.44 -2.09 9.01
CA VAL A 70 -17.88 -1.94 9.31
C VAL A 70 -18.31 -2.85 10.46
N ASP A 71 -19.44 -2.53 11.08
CA ASP A 71 -20.03 -3.31 12.16
C ASP A 71 -20.87 -4.47 11.68
N SER A 72 -21.34 -4.43 10.43
CA SER A 72 -22.19 -5.48 9.88
C SER A 72 -22.16 -5.52 8.36
N ASP A 73 -22.57 -6.66 7.81
CA ASP A 73 -22.77 -6.83 6.37
C ASP A 73 -23.84 -5.88 5.84
N ALA A 74 -24.87 -5.59 6.66
CA ALA A 74 -25.92 -4.63 6.31
C ALA A 74 -25.37 -3.21 6.11
N GLU A 75 -24.41 -2.79 6.94
CA GLU A 75 -23.72 -1.49 6.78
C GLU A 75 -22.88 -1.49 5.50
N ALA A 76 -22.10 -2.54 5.23
CA ALA A 76 -21.35 -2.63 3.97
C ALA A 76 -22.27 -2.64 2.73
N HIS A 77 -23.42 -3.32 2.79
CA HIS A 77 -24.43 -3.33 1.71
C HIS A 77 -25.01 -1.94 1.47
N GLU A 78 -25.25 -1.18 2.54
CA GLU A 78 -25.66 0.21 2.46
C GLU A 78 -24.62 1.06 1.73
N PHE A 79 -23.34 0.90 2.07
CA PHE A 79 -22.25 1.62 1.40
C PHE A 79 -22.15 1.29 -0.08
N GLY A 80 -22.29 0.02 -0.45
CA GLY A 80 -22.37 -0.37 -1.86
C GLY A 80 -23.55 0.28 -2.59
N THR A 81 -24.70 0.39 -1.93
CA THR A 81 -25.88 1.08 -2.47
C THR A 81 -25.67 2.58 -2.62
N MET A 82 -25.02 3.23 -1.65
CA MET A 82 -24.64 4.64 -1.73
C MET A 82 -23.69 4.90 -2.90
N PHE A 83 -22.68 4.04 -3.07
CA PHE A 83 -21.75 4.10 -4.18
C PHE A 83 -22.45 3.92 -5.52
N SER A 84 -23.33 2.92 -5.67
CA SER A 84 -24.11 2.71 -6.91
C SER A 84 -24.93 3.94 -7.31
N LYS A 85 -25.56 4.62 -6.35
CA LYS A 85 -26.26 5.91 -6.57
C LYS A 85 -25.31 7.06 -6.88
N ALA A 86 -24.15 7.13 -6.23
CA ALA A 86 -23.13 8.14 -6.50
C ALA A 86 -22.53 8.00 -7.90
N LYS A 87 -22.25 6.77 -8.31
CA LYS A 87 -21.74 6.43 -9.63
C LYS A 87 -22.66 6.93 -10.75
N GLN A 88 -23.98 6.75 -10.64
CA GLN A 88 -24.94 7.29 -11.62
C GLN A 88 -24.90 8.83 -11.75
N ARG A 89 -24.53 9.54 -10.68
CA ARG A 89 -24.34 11.00 -10.69
C ARG A 89 -23.01 11.35 -11.36
N MET A 90 -21.93 10.69 -10.97
CA MET A 90 -20.59 10.89 -11.54
C MET A 90 -20.53 10.62 -13.04
N SER A 91 -21.23 9.59 -13.52
CA SER A 91 -21.30 9.28 -14.96
C SER A 91 -21.99 10.38 -15.80
N LYS A 92 -22.75 11.30 -15.17
CA LYS A 92 -23.41 12.42 -15.86
C LYS A 92 -22.61 13.72 -15.79
N ASP A 93 -21.66 13.83 -14.87
CA ASP A 93 -20.82 15.01 -14.67
C ASP A 93 -19.36 14.61 -14.42
N ALA A 94 -18.56 14.63 -15.49
CA ALA A 94 -17.15 14.28 -15.46
C ALA A 94 -16.32 15.15 -14.48
N SER A 95 -16.77 16.37 -14.17
CA SER A 95 -16.06 17.26 -13.24
C SER A 95 -16.20 16.84 -11.76
N SER A 96 -17.12 15.92 -11.49
CA SER A 96 -17.39 15.38 -10.14
C SER A 96 -16.73 14.03 -9.87
N THR A 97 -16.09 13.40 -10.87
CA THR A 97 -15.58 12.04 -10.70
C THR A 97 -14.36 11.98 -9.78
N ILE A 98 -14.36 10.95 -8.93
CA ILE A 98 -13.25 10.61 -8.03
C ILE A 98 -12.72 9.19 -8.29
N PHE A 99 -13.28 8.51 -9.28
CA PHE A 99 -12.95 7.14 -9.66
C PHE A 99 -12.56 7.06 -11.14
N PRO A 100 -11.69 6.11 -11.52
CA PRO A 100 -11.30 5.92 -12.90
C PRO A 100 -12.47 5.35 -13.71
N GLN A 101 -12.41 5.50 -15.04
CA GLN A 101 -13.49 5.09 -15.93
C GLN A 101 -13.84 3.60 -15.79
N GLN A 102 -12.83 2.75 -15.57
CA GLN A 102 -12.97 1.32 -15.32
C GLN A 102 -13.95 1.03 -14.17
N VAL A 103 -13.88 1.81 -13.08
CA VAL A 103 -14.84 1.72 -11.96
C VAL A 103 -16.22 2.23 -12.36
N LEU A 104 -16.30 3.33 -13.13
CA LEU A 104 -17.56 3.89 -13.62
C LEU A 104 -18.26 2.99 -14.64
N ASP A 105 -17.56 2.05 -15.25
CA ASP A 105 -18.14 1.11 -16.21
C ASP A 105 -18.59 -0.21 -15.57
N LEU A 106 -18.14 -0.52 -14.34
CA LEU A 106 -18.55 -1.74 -13.63
C LEU A 106 -20.09 -1.91 -13.53
N THR A 107 -20.59 -3.09 -13.84
CA THR A 107 -21.99 -3.42 -13.60
C THR A 107 -22.12 -4.24 -12.32
N SER A 108 -23.34 -4.37 -11.80
CA SER A 108 -23.64 -5.34 -10.75
C SER A 108 -23.96 -6.74 -11.29
N GLU A 109 -23.84 -6.93 -12.61
CA GLU A 109 -24.13 -8.22 -13.25
C GLU A 109 -22.87 -9.05 -13.40
N ASP A 110 -21.78 -8.44 -13.87
CA ASP A 110 -20.51 -9.13 -14.10
C ASP A 110 -19.60 -9.11 -12.88
N ALA A 111 -19.02 -10.28 -12.56
CA ALA A 111 -18.07 -10.40 -11.46
C ALA A 111 -16.72 -9.78 -11.86
N TYR A 112 -16.13 -8.99 -10.96
CA TYR A 112 -14.79 -8.45 -11.17
C TYR A 112 -13.72 -9.52 -10.89
N THR A 113 -12.91 -9.88 -11.88
CA THR A 113 -11.93 -10.97 -11.75
C THR A 113 -10.49 -10.46 -11.65
N SER A 114 -9.54 -11.33 -11.32
CA SER A 114 -8.10 -10.99 -11.38
C SER A 114 -7.67 -10.57 -12.79
N GLU A 115 -8.27 -11.15 -13.84
CA GLU A 115 -8.01 -10.75 -15.23
C GLU A 115 -8.48 -9.31 -15.48
N ASN A 116 -9.67 -8.93 -14.98
CA ASN A 116 -10.12 -7.53 -15.07
C ASN A 116 -9.18 -6.60 -14.32
N PHE A 117 -8.75 -7.00 -13.12
CA PHE A 117 -7.77 -6.25 -12.34
C PHE A 117 -6.47 -6.02 -13.12
N HIS A 118 -5.88 -7.07 -13.69
CA HIS A 118 -4.64 -6.96 -14.47
C HIS A 118 -4.81 -6.06 -15.70
N GLN A 119 -5.94 -6.15 -16.40
CA GLN A 119 -6.24 -5.28 -17.54
C GLN A 119 -6.40 -3.82 -17.12
N ASP A 120 -7.09 -3.56 -16.02
CA ASP A 120 -7.34 -2.21 -15.51
C ASP A 120 -6.06 -1.55 -14.99
N VAL A 121 -5.26 -2.25 -14.17
CA VAL A 121 -3.98 -1.69 -13.69
C VAL A 121 -2.99 -1.48 -14.83
N LYS A 122 -3.03 -2.31 -15.88
CA LYS A 122 -2.25 -2.08 -17.10
C LYS A 122 -2.70 -0.83 -17.84
N ALA A 123 -4.01 -0.59 -17.94
CA ALA A 123 -4.54 0.62 -18.56
C ALA A 123 -4.19 1.89 -17.76
N LEU A 124 -4.19 1.80 -16.43
CA LEU A 124 -3.94 2.93 -15.52
C LEU A 124 -2.47 3.14 -15.20
N GLY A 125 -1.60 2.17 -15.51
CA GLY A 125 -0.23 2.15 -14.99
C GLY A 125 0.63 3.35 -15.37
N SER A 126 0.48 3.88 -16.59
CA SER A 126 1.24 5.08 -17.00
C SER A 126 0.78 6.35 -16.28
N GLU A 127 -0.51 6.46 -15.96
CA GLU A 127 -1.03 7.59 -15.20
C GLU A 127 -0.59 7.54 -13.74
N ILE A 128 -0.69 6.36 -13.11
CA ILE A 128 -0.26 6.17 -11.72
C ILE A 128 1.24 6.41 -11.58
N ALA A 129 2.05 5.85 -12.49
CA ALA A 129 3.50 6.01 -12.48
C ALA A 129 3.97 7.47 -12.68
N ALA A 130 3.16 8.30 -13.33
CA ALA A 130 3.47 9.72 -13.54
C ALA A 130 3.23 10.58 -12.29
N GLN A 131 2.63 10.03 -11.23
CA GLN A 131 2.35 10.77 -10.02
C GLN A 131 3.62 11.09 -9.22
N PRO A 132 3.69 12.25 -8.55
CA PRO A 132 4.90 12.71 -7.89
C PRO A 132 5.28 11.88 -6.64
N ASN A 133 4.34 11.14 -6.05
CA ASN A 133 4.58 10.21 -4.93
C ASN A 133 4.99 8.78 -5.38
N TYR A 134 5.27 8.58 -6.68
CA TYR A 134 5.77 7.33 -7.26
C TYR A 134 7.16 7.55 -7.85
N LYS A 135 8.07 6.63 -7.56
CA LYS A 135 9.43 6.67 -8.10
C LYS A 135 9.93 5.29 -8.46
N VAL A 136 10.71 5.26 -9.54
CA VAL A 136 11.66 4.19 -9.84
C VAL A 136 13.05 4.76 -9.59
N VAL A 137 13.90 4.02 -8.90
CA VAL A 137 15.24 4.42 -8.53
C VAL A 137 16.22 3.35 -9.01
N ASN A 138 17.05 3.68 -9.99
CA ASN A 138 18.19 2.85 -10.34
C ASN A 138 19.40 3.25 -9.48
N LEU A 139 19.68 2.44 -8.46
CA LEU A 139 20.76 2.64 -7.50
C LEU A 139 22.18 2.53 -8.11
N ALA A 140 22.31 2.06 -9.36
CA ALA A 140 23.57 2.08 -10.10
C ALA A 140 23.85 3.46 -10.73
N GLN A 141 22.82 4.29 -10.91
CA GLN A 141 22.91 5.58 -11.60
C GLN A 141 22.76 6.76 -10.63
N GLU A 142 21.93 6.60 -9.61
CA GLU A 142 21.56 7.66 -8.69
C GLU A 142 21.68 7.20 -7.24
N LYS A 143 22.01 8.13 -6.34
CA LYS A 143 21.94 7.84 -4.91
C LYS A 143 20.50 7.98 -4.45
N ARG A 144 20.11 7.13 -3.50
CA ARG A 144 18.78 7.17 -2.91
C ARG A 144 18.44 8.55 -2.34
N GLU A 145 19.40 9.22 -1.70
CA GLU A 145 19.21 10.53 -1.08
C GLU A 145 18.92 11.64 -2.10
N ASP A 146 19.43 11.49 -3.34
CA ASP A 146 19.17 12.45 -4.41
C ASP A 146 17.73 12.30 -4.94
N VAL A 147 17.18 11.09 -4.90
CA VAL A 147 15.81 10.78 -5.35
C VAL A 147 14.77 10.95 -4.26
N GLU A 148 15.08 10.56 -3.01
CA GLU A 148 14.24 10.81 -1.83
C GLU A 148 14.43 12.23 -1.26
N ASN A 149 14.40 13.22 -2.16
CA ASN A 149 14.53 14.63 -1.83
C ASN A 149 13.24 15.23 -1.23
N GLU A 150 13.30 16.50 -0.81
CA GLU A 150 12.19 17.19 -0.14
C GLU A 150 10.90 17.22 -0.98
N ASP A 151 11.00 17.38 -2.31
CA ASP A 151 9.84 17.40 -3.19
C ASP A 151 9.14 16.04 -3.22
N TYR A 152 9.89 14.94 -3.30
CA TYR A 152 9.34 13.59 -3.24
C TYR A 152 8.71 13.31 -1.88
N LEU A 153 9.41 13.65 -0.78
CA LEU A 153 8.90 13.45 0.58
C LEU A 153 7.62 14.26 0.82
N LYS A 154 7.53 15.48 0.31
CA LYS A 154 6.34 16.32 0.38
C LYS A 154 5.19 15.76 -0.46
N ALA A 155 5.47 15.28 -1.67
CA ALA A 155 4.45 14.63 -2.50
C ALA A 155 3.88 13.38 -1.82
N MET A 156 4.74 12.57 -1.20
CA MET A 156 4.29 11.44 -0.39
C MET A 156 3.47 11.87 0.82
N GLU A 157 3.86 12.93 1.52
CA GLU A 157 3.08 13.46 2.64
C GLU A 157 1.69 13.93 2.19
N GLU A 158 1.61 14.71 1.11
CA GLU A 158 0.35 15.22 0.57
C GLU A 158 -0.59 14.10 0.09
N ALA A 159 -0.02 13.01 -0.43
CA ALA A 159 -0.76 11.81 -0.81
C ALA A 159 -1.08 10.89 0.39
N GLY A 160 -0.44 11.07 1.55
CA GLY A 160 -0.54 10.16 2.70
C GLY A 160 0.27 8.87 2.53
N GLY A 161 1.26 8.86 1.64
CA GLY A 161 2.24 7.80 1.40
C GLY A 161 2.77 7.80 -0.03
N GLY A 162 3.63 6.83 -0.34
CA GLY A 162 4.21 6.69 -1.68
C GLY A 162 4.66 5.30 -2.03
N VAL A 163 4.91 5.09 -3.32
CA VAL A 163 5.46 3.85 -3.87
C VAL A 163 6.86 4.12 -4.40
N THR A 164 7.84 3.34 -3.97
CA THR A 164 9.21 3.41 -4.47
C THR A 164 9.66 2.05 -4.96
N VAL A 165 10.06 1.97 -6.22
CA VAL A 165 10.66 0.78 -6.82
C VAL A 165 12.15 1.00 -6.95
N TYR A 166 12.95 0.11 -6.39
CA TYR A 166 14.40 0.16 -6.45
C TYR A 166 14.94 -0.97 -7.33
N ASP A 167 15.82 -0.59 -8.24
CA ASP A 167 16.62 -1.51 -9.03
C ASP A 167 18.12 -1.20 -8.88
N TYR A 168 18.95 -2.20 -9.13
CA TYR A 168 20.40 -2.08 -9.24
C TYR A 168 20.86 -2.89 -10.45
N SER A 169 20.28 -2.60 -11.61
CA SER A 169 20.78 -3.09 -12.89
C SER A 169 21.70 -2.04 -13.52
N GLU A 170 22.85 -2.46 -14.04
CA GLU A 170 23.67 -1.56 -14.84
C GLU A 170 22.87 -1.14 -16.08
N PRO A 171 22.91 0.14 -16.50
CA PRO A 171 22.27 0.56 -17.73
C PRO A 171 22.73 -0.36 -18.87
N ASN A 172 21.77 -1.06 -19.49
CA ASN A 172 22.03 -1.78 -20.72
C ASN A 172 22.75 -0.82 -21.68
N SER A 173 24.01 -1.12 -21.96
CA SER A 173 24.75 -0.47 -23.02
C SER A 173 24.00 -0.83 -24.30
N ALA A 174 23.22 0.12 -24.82
CA ALA A 174 22.44 -0.09 -26.02
C ALA A 174 23.36 -0.37 -27.21
N THR A 175 23.59 -1.64 -27.53
CA THR A 175 23.91 -2.15 -28.88
C THR A 175 23.73 -3.67 -28.94
N ALA A 176 22.91 -4.12 -29.91
CA ALA A 176 22.84 -5.45 -30.54
C ALA A 176 22.36 -6.62 -29.65
N GLU A 177 21.35 -7.43 -29.97
CA GLU A 177 20.62 -7.72 -31.21
C GLU A 177 19.27 -8.35 -30.82
N GLU A 178 18.22 -8.05 -31.60
CA GLU A 178 17.02 -8.89 -31.66
C GLU A 178 17.44 -10.31 -32.10
N GLN A 179 17.62 -11.25 -31.18
CA GLN A 179 17.55 -12.66 -31.54
C GLN A 179 16.10 -13.05 -31.78
N LYS A 180 15.65 -12.80 -33.01
CA LYS A 180 14.62 -13.63 -33.64
C LYS A 180 15.16 -15.05 -33.78
N GLY A 181 14.50 -15.98 -33.09
CA GLY A 181 14.42 -17.38 -33.48
C GLY A 181 15.46 -18.33 -32.88
N SER A 182 15.06 -19.02 -31.82
CA SER A 182 15.10 -20.49 -31.82
C SER A 182 14.01 -21.05 -30.92
N ASP A 183 13.24 -21.96 -31.49
CA ASP A 183 12.22 -22.74 -30.80
C ASP A 183 12.80 -23.48 -29.60
N GLY A 184 12.01 -23.51 -28.53
CA GLY A 184 11.88 -24.70 -27.69
C GLY A 184 13.12 -25.13 -26.91
N GLN A 185 13.66 -24.25 -26.06
CA GLN A 185 14.35 -24.74 -24.88
C GLN A 185 14.09 -23.80 -23.70
N LYS A 186 13.13 -24.19 -22.85
CA LYS A 186 13.09 -23.75 -21.46
C LYS A 186 14.40 -24.19 -20.82
N THR A 187 15.43 -23.36 -20.91
CA THR A 187 16.50 -23.41 -19.92
C THR A 187 15.87 -22.87 -18.64
N ASP A 188 15.47 -23.80 -17.77
CA ASP A 188 15.29 -23.54 -16.34
C ASP A 188 16.62 -23.01 -15.83
N SER A 189 16.87 -21.70 -16.01
CA SER A 189 17.90 -21.01 -15.27
C SER A 189 17.40 -20.98 -13.84
N ASN A 190 17.81 -21.99 -13.09
CA ASN A 190 17.69 -22.05 -11.64
C ASN A 190 18.56 -20.90 -11.07
N THR A 191 18.10 -19.66 -11.21
CA THR A 191 18.67 -18.50 -10.52
C THR A 191 18.43 -18.76 -9.04
N ALA A 192 19.49 -19.16 -8.35
CA ALA A 192 19.46 -19.38 -6.91
C ALA A 192 18.96 -18.09 -6.26
N GLY A 193 17.71 -18.10 -5.78
CA GLY A 193 17.12 -16.94 -5.14
C GLY A 193 17.93 -16.50 -3.93
N THR A 194 17.83 -15.23 -3.57
CA THR A 194 18.49 -14.70 -2.38
C THR A 194 17.68 -15.11 -1.15
N SER A 195 18.28 -15.95 -0.30
CA SER A 195 17.71 -16.26 1.01
C SER A 195 17.78 -15.02 1.90
N LEU A 196 16.62 -14.57 2.36
CA LEU A 196 16.44 -13.36 3.13
C LEU A 196 15.55 -13.65 4.35
N ARG A 197 16.00 -13.16 5.49
CA ARG A 197 15.17 -12.99 6.68
C ARG A 197 15.28 -11.53 7.11
N LEU A 198 14.18 -10.80 7.08
CA LEU A 198 14.13 -9.36 7.30
C LEU A 198 13.29 -9.04 8.54
N HIS A 199 13.80 -8.20 9.42
CA HIS A 199 13.15 -7.84 10.69
C HIS A 199 13.10 -6.33 10.90
N LEU A 200 12.09 -5.86 11.65
CA LEU A 200 12.12 -4.56 12.31
C LEU A 200 13.29 -4.53 13.30
N ASN A 201 14.14 -3.51 13.21
CA ASN A 201 15.35 -3.37 14.02
C ASN A 201 15.16 -2.32 15.12
N LYS A 202 14.99 -1.06 14.71
CA LYS A 202 14.79 0.08 15.59
C LYS A 202 14.06 1.20 14.89
N MET A 203 13.62 2.19 15.65
CA MET A 203 13.12 3.47 15.14
C MET A 203 13.75 4.66 15.85
N LYS A 204 13.72 5.81 15.18
CA LYS A 204 14.17 7.10 15.72
C LYS A 204 13.14 8.17 15.38
N CYS A 205 12.72 8.91 16.39
CA CYS A 205 11.91 10.11 16.19
C CYS A 205 12.85 11.25 15.79
N LEU A 206 12.75 11.71 14.56
CA LEU A 206 13.52 12.83 14.03
C LEU A 206 12.89 14.16 14.43
N VAL A 207 11.55 14.21 14.40
CA VAL A 207 10.75 15.36 14.83
C VAL A 207 9.48 14.81 15.46
N SER A 208 9.15 15.20 16.68
CA SER A 208 7.84 14.99 17.28
C SER A 208 7.07 16.30 17.24
N LYS A 209 5.81 16.24 16.80
CA LYS A 209 4.84 17.34 16.88
C LYS A 209 3.76 16.91 17.87
N GLY A 210 4.17 16.51 19.07
CA GLY A 210 3.24 16.01 20.08
C GLY A 210 2.07 16.96 20.35
N ASP A 211 0.99 16.42 20.87
CA ASP A 211 -0.18 17.17 21.31
C ASP A 211 0.22 18.39 22.14
N GLN A 212 -0.52 19.50 21.96
CA GLN A 212 -0.28 20.80 22.64
C GLN A 212 -0.30 20.75 24.20
N GLY A 213 -0.36 19.56 24.81
CA GLY A 213 -0.23 19.32 26.25
C GLY A 213 1.06 18.62 26.70
N GLY A 214 2.03 18.34 25.82
CA GLY A 214 3.27 17.66 26.22
C GLY A 214 3.12 16.14 26.43
N GLY A 215 2.16 15.53 25.73
CA GLY A 215 1.91 14.10 25.72
C GLY A 215 3.09 13.31 25.15
N LYS A 216 3.34 12.14 25.75
CA LYS A 216 4.26 11.14 25.25
C LYS A 216 3.59 10.41 24.09
N GLN A 217 4.18 10.44 22.90
CA GLN A 217 3.64 9.70 21.75
C GLN A 217 3.97 8.20 21.91
N GLU A 218 3.06 7.36 21.45
CA GLU A 218 3.27 5.92 21.31
C GLU A 218 3.28 5.61 19.82
N ILE A 219 4.26 4.86 19.32
CA ILE A 219 4.42 4.62 17.87
C ILE A 219 4.42 3.13 17.59
N TYR A 220 3.65 2.71 16.59
CA TYR A 220 3.71 1.34 16.09
C TYR A 220 3.74 1.30 14.56
N PHE A 221 4.11 0.15 14.02
CA PHE A 221 4.20 -0.11 12.60
C PHE A 221 3.39 -1.34 12.22
N SER A 222 2.67 -1.28 11.11
CA SER A 222 2.09 -2.45 10.44
C SER A 222 2.89 -2.74 9.18
N THR A 223 3.12 -4.01 8.85
CA THR A 223 3.87 -4.41 7.66
C THR A 223 3.25 -5.61 6.95
N SER A 224 3.39 -5.67 5.63
CA SER A 224 3.11 -6.85 4.80
C SER A 224 4.21 -6.97 3.75
N ALA A 225 4.65 -8.17 3.44
CA ALA A 225 5.68 -8.40 2.41
C ALA A 225 5.46 -9.72 1.68
N SER A 226 5.83 -9.74 0.39
CA SER A 226 5.69 -10.91 -0.50
C SER A 226 6.78 -10.94 -1.57
N ALA A 227 7.07 -12.15 -2.05
CA ALA A 227 7.93 -12.43 -3.21
C ALA A 227 7.26 -13.49 -4.10
N GLU A 228 7.79 -13.77 -5.30
CA GLU A 228 7.11 -14.55 -6.36
C GLU A 228 6.70 -15.97 -5.93
N ASN A 229 7.38 -16.55 -4.94
CA ASN A 229 7.19 -17.95 -4.53
C ASN A 229 6.94 -18.14 -3.01
N ARG A 230 6.74 -17.07 -2.24
CA ARG A 230 6.45 -17.19 -0.80
C ARG A 230 5.46 -16.16 -0.29
N GLY A 231 4.55 -16.66 0.54
CA GLY A 231 3.50 -15.88 1.19
C GLY A 231 3.95 -15.18 2.48
N ASN A 232 3.62 -13.90 2.53
CA ASN A 232 2.90 -13.16 3.56
C ASN A 232 3.35 -13.35 5.02
N PHE A 233 4.04 -12.35 5.56
CA PHE A 233 4.19 -12.13 7.00
C PHE A 233 3.56 -10.79 7.38
N PRO A 234 2.22 -10.72 7.54
CA PRO A 234 1.61 -9.55 8.14
C PRO A 234 2.13 -9.43 9.58
N LEU A 235 2.47 -8.21 9.97
CA LEU A 235 2.99 -7.92 11.30
C LEU A 235 2.43 -6.59 11.77
N ILE A 236 2.05 -6.53 13.05
CA ILE A 236 1.93 -5.28 13.78
C ILE A 236 2.98 -5.31 14.89
N SER A 237 3.79 -4.26 14.98
CA SER A 237 4.84 -4.16 15.97
C SER A 237 4.29 -4.01 17.39
N GLU A 238 5.19 -4.01 18.38
CA GLU A 238 4.83 -3.41 19.66
C GLU A 238 4.61 -1.90 19.52
N GLU A 239 3.78 -1.36 20.40
CA GLU A 239 3.70 0.08 20.66
C GLU A 239 4.98 0.52 21.39
N LEU A 240 5.64 1.52 20.82
CA LEU A 240 6.86 2.11 21.36
C LEU A 240 6.47 3.40 22.07
N GLY A 241 6.41 3.37 23.40
CA GLY A 241 5.95 4.51 24.19
C GLY A 241 7.02 5.55 24.53
N SER A 242 6.54 6.70 25.04
CA SER A 242 7.37 7.82 25.49
C SER A 242 8.28 8.40 24.40
N ILE A 243 7.77 8.50 23.18
CA ILE A 243 8.53 9.01 22.03
C ILE A 243 8.50 10.53 22.02
N VAL A 244 9.69 11.12 21.95
CA VAL A 244 9.94 12.56 21.76
C VAL A 244 11.06 12.73 20.74
N THR A 245 11.20 13.94 20.18
CA THR A 245 12.29 14.29 19.26
C THR A 245 13.65 13.80 19.76
N GLY A 246 14.37 13.06 18.91
CA GLY A 246 15.67 12.46 19.21
C GLY A 246 15.62 11.07 19.86
N SER A 247 14.44 10.61 20.32
CA SER A 247 14.28 9.27 20.90
C SER A 247 14.63 8.18 19.90
N GLU A 248 15.37 7.18 20.36
CA GLU A 248 15.60 5.92 19.66
C GLU A 248 15.01 4.76 20.46
N ARG A 249 14.43 3.78 19.76
CA ARG A 249 13.83 2.58 20.36
C ARG A 249 14.13 1.37 19.50
N ASP A 250 14.67 0.33 20.12
CA ASP A 250 14.80 -0.98 19.49
C ASP A 250 13.48 -1.75 19.61
N PHE A 251 13.17 -2.57 18.61
CA PHE A 251 12.12 -3.58 18.76
C PHE A 251 12.68 -4.73 19.59
N ARG A 252 12.07 -4.99 20.75
CA ARG A 252 12.57 -5.93 21.76
C ARG A 252 11.83 -7.25 21.75
N ARG A 253 10.72 -7.32 21.02
CA ARG A 253 9.99 -8.57 20.81
C ARG A 253 10.88 -9.63 20.14
N PRO A 254 10.63 -10.92 20.42
CA PRO A 254 11.41 -11.99 19.82
C PRO A 254 11.36 -11.96 18.29
N PRO A 255 12.34 -12.56 17.58
CA PRO A 255 12.45 -12.43 16.13
C PRO A 255 11.17 -12.78 15.36
N TRP A 256 10.40 -13.79 15.76
CA TRP A 256 9.15 -14.16 15.09
C TRP A 256 8.04 -13.09 15.18
N GLN A 257 8.16 -12.12 16.09
CA GLN A 257 7.27 -10.96 16.28
C GLN A 257 7.86 -9.64 15.74
N THR A 258 9.03 -9.67 15.11
CA THR A 258 9.60 -8.52 14.38
C THR A 258 9.86 -8.84 12.91
N ARG A 259 9.62 -10.09 12.49
CA ARG A 259 9.88 -10.59 11.15
C ARG A 259 8.88 -10.05 10.14
N ILE A 260 9.40 -9.37 9.13
CA ILE A 260 8.64 -8.80 8.01
C ILE A 260 8.64 -9.76 6.82
N PHE A 261 9.73 -10.52 6.65
CA PHE A 261 9.85 -11.49 5.56
C PHE A 261 10.81 -12.62 5.93
N GLU A 262 10.51 -13.83 5.47
CA GLU A 262 11.46 -14.95 5.48
C GLU A 262 11.26 -15.85 4.26
N GLY A 263 12.27 -15.91 3.40
CA GLY A 263 12.10 -16.55 2.12
C GLY A 263 13.28 -16.48 1.17
N TYR A 264 13.07 -17.07 0.01
CA TYR A 264 13.92 -16.86 -1.15
C TYR A 264 13.26 -15.79 -2.02
N VAL A 265 14.05 -14.80 -2.42
CA VAL A 265 13.65 -13.76 -3.38
C VAL A 265 14.34 -14.07 -4.71
N HIS A 266 13.56 -14.34 -5.75
CA HIS A 266 14.13 -14.72 -7.05
C HIS A 266 14.30 -13.49 -7.94
N GLU A 267 13.24 -12.70 -8.12
CA GLU A 267 13.31 -11.50 -8.96
C GLU A 267 13.13 -10.22 -8.16
N CYS A 268 12.15 -10.17 -7.27
CA CYS A 268 11.84 -9.01 -6.46
C CYS A 268 11.16 -9.34 -5.13
N LEU A 269 11.35 -8.42 -4.18
CA LEU A 269 10.63 -8.37 -2.90
C LEU A 269 9.78 -7.12 -2.90
N THR A 270 8.48 -7.27 -2.63
CA THR A 270 7.59 -6.13 -2.39
C THR A 270 7.17 -6.12 -0.93
N PHE A 271 7.05 -4.93 -0.34
CA PHE A 271 6.52 -4.77 1.00
C PHE A 271 5.82 -3.43 1.19
N HIS A 272 4.85 -3.42 2.10
CA HIS A 272 4.09 -2.26 2.53
C HIS A 272 4.31 -2.07 4.02
N ILE A 273 4.53 -0.83 4.44
CA ILE A 273 4.73 -0.45 5.85
C ILE A 273 3.89 0.78 6.12
N GLU A 274 3.14 0.76 7.21
CA GLU A 274 2.43 1.94 7.73
C GLU A 274 2.96 2.29 9.12
N CYS A 275 2.99 3.57 9.42
CA CYS A 275 3.42 4.13 10.70
C CYS A 275 2.26 4.89 11.33
N TYR A 276 2.02 4.61 12.60
CA TYR A 276 0.92 5.13 13.39
C TYR A 276 1.42 5.73 14.69
N GLU A 277 0.82 6.84 15.09
CA GLU A 277 0.75 7.22 16.50
C GLU A 277 -0.40 6.44 17.14
N ALA A 278 -0.06 5.63 18.15
CA ALA A 278 -1.00 4.82 18.90
C ALA A 278 -1.78 5.71 19.86
N ASP A 279 -3.09 5.65 19.74
CA ASP A 279 -4.04 6.25 20.65
C ASP A 279 -4.83 5.15 21.36
N GLN A 280 -6.04 5.45 21.86
CA GLN A 280 -6.90 4.49 22.56
C GLN A 280 -7.56 3.46 21.62
N SER A 281 -6.77 2.80 20.78
CA SER A 281 -7.25 1.76 19.87
C SER A 281 -7.52 0.44 20.58
N ASN A 282 -8.69 -0.14 20.29
CA ASN A 282 -9.10 -1.43 20.87
C ASN A 282 -8.61 -2.63 20.05
N SER A 283 -8.76 -3.84 20.60
CA SER A 283 -8.31 -5.09 19.96
C SER A 283 -8.95 -5.33 18.59
N ARG A 284 -10.21 -4.91 18.39
CA ARG A 284 -10.92 -5.08 17.13
C ARG A 284 -10.24 -4.33 15.98
N TRP A 285 -9.64 -3.19 16.26
CA TRP A 285 -8.81 -2.48 15.29
C TRP A 285 -7.61 -3.30 14.86
N TYR A 286 -6.85 -3.78 15.84
CA TYR A 286 -5.64 -4.53 15.60
C TYR A 286 -5.93 -5.80 14.81
N ASP A 287 -7.05 -6.47 15.10
CA ASP A 287 -7.53 -7.62 14.35
C ASP A 287 -7.91 -7.24 12.90
N GLY A 288 -8.65 -6.14 12.72
CA GLY A 288 -9.01 -5.61 11.40
C GLY A 288 -7.79 -5.22 10.58
N LEU A 289 -6.86 -4.47 11.16
CA LEU A 289 -5.60 -4.06 10.55
C LEU A 289 -4.75 -5.27 10.17
N MET A 290 -4.64 -6.29 11.04
CA MET A 290 -3.96 -7.54 10.70
C MET A 290 -4.59 -8.28 9.53
N ASN A 291 -5.92 -8.30 9.45
CA ASN A 291 -6.63 -8.91 8.31
C ASN A 291 -6.36 -8.12 7.02
N ILE A 292 -6.40 -6.79 7.09
CA ILE A 292 -6.05 -5.92 5.96
C ILE A 292 -4.60 -6.14 5.52
N MET A 293 -3.65 -6.24 6.44
CA MET A 293 -2.24 -6.52 6.11
C MET A 293 -2.08 -7.91 5.46
N ARG A 294 -2.86 -8.89 5.91
CA ARG A 294 -2.88 -10.23 5.27
C ARG A 294 -3.40 -10.13 3.84
N ASP A 295 -4.47 -9.38 3.61
CA ASP A 295 -5.06 -9.21 2.30
C ASP A 295 -4.17 -8.30 1.40
N LEU A 296 -3.49 -7.28 1.94
CA LEU A 296 -2.49 -6.48 1.22
C LEU A 296 -1.29 -7.31 0.76
N SER A 297 -0.96 -8.36 1.50
CA SER A 297 0.10 -9.28 1.10
C SER A 297 -0.24 -10.01 -0.21
N PHE A 298 -1.53 -10.22 -0.53
CA PHE A 298 -1.95 -10.71 -1.84
C PHE A 298 -1.60 -9.72 -2.95
N TYR A 299 -1.85 -8.43 -2.77
CA TYR A 299 -1.47 -7.40 -3.77
C TYR A 299 0.04 -7.22 -3.89
N CYS A 300 0.78 -7.35 -2.79
CA CYS A 300 2.24 -7.41 -2.82
C CYS A 300 2.72 -8.62 -3.65
N PHE A 301 2.07 -9.78 -3.49
CA PHE A 301 2.38 -10.99 -4.24
C PHE A 301 2.08 -10.83 -5.74
N GLU A 302 0.91 -10.29 -6.09
CA GLU A 302 0.56 -9.97 -7.48
C GLU A 302 1.56 -9.00 -8.11
N ALA A 303 1.95 -7.95 -7.38
CA ALA A 303 2.99 -7.02 -7.83
C ALA A 303 4.32 -7.75 -8.07
N ALA A 304 4.72 -8.67 -7.19
CA ALA A 304 5.93 -9.46 -7.38
C ALA A 304 5.86 -10.34 -8.63
N ILE A 305 4.72 -10.99 -8.89
CA ILE A 305 4.51 -11.77 -10.12
C ILE A 305 4.62 -10.88 -11.37
N GLN A 306 3.99 -9.70 -11.38
CA GLN A 306 4.03 -8.80 -12.53
C GLN A 306 5.43 -8.26 -12.83
N TRP A 307 6.35 -8.29 -11.85
CA TRP A 307 7.78 -8.03 -12.08
C TRP A 307 8.41 -9.00 -13.09
N SER A 308 7.82 -10.16 -13.35
CA SER A 308 8.35 -11.08 -14.35
C SER A 308 7.77 -10.85 -15.76
N ALA A 309 6.73 -10.02 -15.91
CA ALA A 309 5.88 -9.96 -17.09
C ALA A 309 6.03 -8.65 -17.89
N GLY A 310 7.06 -8.52 -18.74
CA GLY A 310 7.17 -7.45 -19.73
C GLY A 310 8.53 -6.73 -19.79
N GLY A 311 8.63 -5.67 -20.60
CA GLY A 311 9.81 -4.80 -20.61
C GLY A 311 9.95 -4.03 -19.29
N VAL A 312 11.19 -3.69 -18.89
CA VAL A 312 11.52 -3.05 -17.59
C VAL A 312 10.57 -1.91 -17.22
N ASP A 313 10.43 -0.92 -18.10
CA ASP A 313 9.57 0.26 -17.88
C ASP A 313 8.09 -0.10 -17.69
N LEU A 314 7.57 -1.09 -18.43
CA LEU A 314 6.19 -1.55 -18.24
C LEU A 314 6.01 -2.25 -16.88
N ARG A 315 6.98 -3.08 -16.48
CA ARG A 315 6.92 -3.84 -15.22
C ARG A 315 6.88 -2.92 -14.01
N GLU A 316 7.77 -1.93 -13.99
CA GLU A 316 7.85 -0.94 -12.90
C GLU A 316 6.53 -0.16 -12.77
N ARG A 317 5.94 0.25 -13.90
CA ARG A 317 4.64 0.93 -13.93
C ARG A 317 3.51 0.05 -13.42
N LEU A 318 3.47 -1.24 -13.80
CA LEU A 318 2.45 -2.18 -13.33
C LEU A 318 2.53 -2.38 -11.81
N ILE A 319 3.74 -2.45 -11.28
CA ILE A 319 3.96 -2.65 -9.85
C ILE A 319 3.57 -1.42 -9.06
N GLN A 320 3.94 -0.26 -9.58
CA GLN A 320 3.45 1.02 -9.07
C GLN A 320 1.92 1.06 -9.09
N ALA A 321 1.27 0.64 -10.17
CA ALA A 321 -0.19 0.61 -10.28
C ALA A 321 -0.86 -0.33 -9.26
N ILE A 322 -0.33 -1.54 -9.09
CA ILE A 322 -0.88 -2.54 -8.16
C ILE A 322 -0.71 -2.07 -6.72
N LEU A 323 0.52 -1.68 -6.34
CA LEU A 323 0.82 -1.21 -4.99
C LEU A 323 0.07 0.10 -4.69
N GLY A 324 -0.02 0.99 -5.67
CA GLY A 324 -0.73 2.27 -5.58
C GLY A 324 -2.23 2.09 -5.38
N SER A 325 -2.85 1.19 -6.15
CA SER A 325 -4.28 0.92 -6.01
C SER A 325 -4.62 0.27 -4.66
N ALA A 326 -3.78 -0.66 -4.19
CA ALA A 326 -3.94 -1.29 -2.89
C ALA A 326 -3.74 -0.30 -1.73
N PHE A 327 -2.71 0.54 -1.82
CA PHE A 327 -2.47 1.68 -0.94
C PHE A 327 -3.70 2.58 -0.85
N ARG A 328 -4.27 2.95 -2.00
CA ARG A 328 -5.39 3.89 -2.02
C ARG A 328 -6.65 3.30 -1.39
N LEU A 329 -6.93 2.01 -1.63
CA LEU A 329 -8.03 1.32 -0.96
C LEU A 329 -7.92 1.45 0.56
N VAL A 330 -6.77 1.08 1.14
CA VAL A 330 -6.55 1.20 2.60
C VAL A 330 -6.75 2.64 3.05
N SER A 331 -6.27 3.62 2.27
CA SER A 331 -6.41 5.04 2.59
C SER A 331 -7.86 5.47 2.73
N ASP A 332 -8.66 5.09 1.74
CA ASP A 332 -10.03 5.56 1.61
C ASP A 332 -10.89 4.88 2.67
N LEU A 333 -10.66 3.59 2.93
CA LEU A 333 -11.31 2.87 4.02
C LEU A 333 -10.95 3.47 5.38
N MET A 334 -9.68 3.76 5.64
CA MET A 334 -9.26 4.39 6.89
C MET A 334 -9.88 5.78 7.07
N ARG A 335 -9.83 6.65 6.05
CA ARG A 335 -10.41 8.00 6.11
C ARG A 335 -11.91 7.96 6.33
N ALA A 336 -12.61 7.07 5.63
CA ALA A 336 -14.06 6.96 5.72
C ALA A 336 -14.49 6.39 7.08
N PHE A 337 -13.70 5.48 7.67
CA PHE A 337 -14.19 4.59 8.73
C PHE A 337 -13.42 4.63 10.06
N ARG A 338 -12.32 5.39 10.20
CA ARG A 338 -11.59 5.51 11.48
C ARG A 338 -10.92 6.88 11.70
N ASN A 339 -10.83 7.30 12.96
CA ASN A 339 -10.06 8.46 13.43
C ASN A 339 -9.72 8.31 14.93
N ASN A 340 -9.02 7.23 15.32
CA ASN A 340 -8.54 7.09 16.70
C ASN A 340 -7.03 7.18 16.77
N ASP A 341 -6.30 6.41 15.97
CA ASP A 341 -4.83 6.53 15.84
C ASP A 341 -4.49 7.55 14.76
N ASP A 342 -3.55 8.45 15.06
CA ASP A 342 -3.04 9.39 14.09
C ASP A 342 -2.10 8.70 13.09
N PHE A 343 -2.63 8.50 11.89
CA PHE A 343 -1.86 7.98 10.76
C PHE A 343 -0.72 8.95 10.41
N VAL A 344 0.52 8.47 10.53
CA VAL A 344 1.70 9.24 10.13
C VAL A 344 1.82 9.16 8.61
N GLN A 345 2.30 8.02 8.11
CA GLN A 345 2.56 7.82 6.70
C GLN A 345 2.66 6.31 6.44
N ARG A 346 2.55 5.93 5.17
CA ARG A 346 2.87 4.59 4.71
C ARG A 346 3.72 4.61 3.46
N ARG A 347 4.38 3.48 3.22
CA ARG A 347 5.30 3.29 2.12
C ARG A 347 5.13 1.90 1.53
N SER A 348 4.94 1.82 0.23
CA SER A 348 5.05 0.57 -0.52
C SER A 348 6.38 0.56 -1.27
N ILE A 349 7.14 -0.51 -1.16
CA ILE A 349 8.49 -0.61 -1.68
C ILE A 349 8.60 -1.89 -2.51
N GLY A 350 9.15 -1.78 -3.72
CA GLY A 350 9.59 -2.91 -4.53
C GLY A 350 11.11 -2.90 -4.64
N LEU A 351 11.77 -4.04 -4.43
CA LEU A 351 13.21 -4.21 -4.57
C LEU A 351 13.48 -5.33 -5.57
N THR A 352 14.24 -5.08 -6.62
CA THR A 352 14.82 -6.20 -7.40
C THR A 352 15.80 -7.00 -6.54
N THR A 353 16.09 -8.25 -6.92
CA THR A 353 17.09 -9.06 -6.22
C THR A 353 18.47 -8.38 -6.18
N SER A 354 18.84 -7.61 -7.20
CA SER A 354 20.10 -6.84 -7.18
C SER A 354 20.01 -5.66 -6.21
N ALA A 355 18.92 -4.89 -6.20
CA ALA A 355 18.70 -3.83 -5.21
C ALA A 355 18.63 -4.37 -3.78
N LEU A 356 17.99 -5.53 -3.59
CA LEU A 356 17.93 -6.23 -2.31
C LEU A 356 19.33 -6.58 -1.82
N ASN A 357 20.18 -7.15 -2.69
CA ASN A 357 21.56 -7.47 -2.34
C ASN A 357 22.43 -6.22 -2.13
N ARG A 358 22.09 -5.09 -2.75
CA ARG A 358 22.74 -3.81 -2.49
C ARG A 358 22.42 -3.25 -1.11
N PHE A 359 21.13 -3.27 -0.74
CA PHE A 359 20.64 -2.77 0.55
C PHE A 359 20.97 -3.72 1.71
N PHE A 360 20.85 -5.01 1.47
CA PHE A 360 21.03 -6.04 2.49
C PHE A 360 22.11 -7.07 2.10
N PRO A 361 23.38 -6.67 1.90
CA PRO A 361 24.41 -7.54 1.33
C PRO A 361 24.75 -8.76 2.20
N GLN A 362 24.55 -8.68 3.51
CA GLN A 362 24.93 -9.76 4.44
C GLN A 362 24.12 -9.69 5.74
N VAL A 363 24.13 -10.76 6.53
CA VAL A 363 23.53 -10.75 7.87
C VAL A 363 24.11 -9.59 8.71
N GLY A 364 23.24 -8.86 9.39
CA GLY A 364 23.58 -7.67 10.16
C GLY A 364 23.50 -6.35 9.37
N SER A 365 23.37 -6.39 8.03
CA SER A 365 23.13 -5.18 7.24
C SER A 365 21.75 -4.59 7.58
N SER A 366 21.70 -3.27 7.76
CA SER A 366 20.47 -2.57 8.11
C SER A 366 20.26 -1.35 7.21
N GLU A 367 19.01 -1.14 6.81
CA GLU A 367 18.58 -0.03 5.97
C GLU A 367 17.37 0.64 6.59
N TRP A 368 17.12 1.90 6.24
CA TRP A 368 16.08 2.71 6.88
C TRP A 368 15.11 3.34 5.90
N TRP A 369 13.90 3.66 6.37
CA TRP A 369 12.93 4.49 5.65
C TRP A 369 12.34 5.54 6.58
N ASP A 370 12.19 6.75 6.05
CA ASP A 370 11.54 7.86 6.76
C ASP A 370 10.04 7.88 6.49
N PHE A 371 9.29 8.13 7.55
CA PHE A 371 7.84 8.32 7.62
C PHE A 371 7.58 9.73 8.14
N ASN A 372 6.87 10.55 7.37
CA ASN A 372 6.70 11.97 7.66
C ASN A 372 5.25 12.42 7.53
N ASN A 373 4.79 13.14 8.55
CA ASN A 373 3.55 13.89 8.55
C ASN A 373 3.78 15.17 9.34
N SER A 374 3.64 16.34 8.69
CA SER A 374 3.89 17.64 9.31
C SER A 374 2.98 17.95 10.49
N GLY A 375 1.82 17.29 10.57
CA GLY A 375 0.89 17.37 11.70
C GLY A 375 1.29 16.50 12.90
N VAL A 376 1.97 15.37 12.67
CA VAL A 376 2.18 14.31 13.69
C VAL A 376 3.65 14.16 14.09
N GLY A 377 4.53 14.00 13.10
CA GLY A 377 5.96 13.80 13.33
C GLY A 377 6.71 13.20 12.14
N LYS A 378 8.03 13.09 12.32
CA LYS A 378 8.94 12.42 11.39
C LYS A 378 9.67 11.30 12.12
N TYR A 379 9.54 10.08 11.62
CA TYR A 379 10.11 8.86 12.20
C TYR A 379 10.95 8.14 11.16
N ARG A 380 12.09 7.61 11.60
CA ARG A 380 12.94 6.73 10.80
C ARG A 380 12.81 5.32 11.33
N LEU A 381 12.46 4.37 10.47
CA LEU A 381 12.41 2.94 10.78
C LEU A 381 13.59 2.24 10.13
N TRP A 382 14.30 1.40 10.88
CA TRP A 382 15.34 0.53 10.36
C TRP A 382 14.84 -0.91 10.25
N LEU A 383 15.16 -1.54 9.11
CA LEU A 383 15.04 -2.97 8.87
C LEU A 383 16.43 -3.60 8.91
N ILE A 384 16.53 -4.86 9.30
CA ILE A 384 17.80 -5.60 9.37
C ILE A 384 17.67 -7.00 8.78
N ARG A 385 18.70 -7.42 8.04
CA ARG A 385 18.85 -8.81 7.57
C ARG A 385 19.41 -9.67 8.71
N GLN A 386 18.72 -10.74 9.07
CA GLN A 386 19.14 -11.70 10.11
C GLN A 386 19.56 -13.05 9.55
#